data_AF-G9NYD3-F1
#
_entry.id   AF-G9NYD3-F1
#
_cell.length_a   1.000
_cell.length_b   1.000
_cell.length_c   1.000
_cell.angle_alpha   90.00
_cell.angle_beta   90.00
_cell.angle_gamma   90.00
#
_symmetry.space_group_name_H-M   'P 1'
#
loop_
_entity.id
_entity.type
_entity.pdbx_description
1 polymer ?
#
loop_
_entity_poly.entity_id
_entity_poly.type
_entity_poly.pdbx_seq_one_letter_code
_entity_poly.pdbx_strand_id
1 'polypeptide(L)'
;MDIDALLLPEKKLADSLVNTYRRFSLPIFPVLHWPSFMKKYDNLWRSTESFSLSKYTGNDMLLLSIVNVVLAIGCQRSEHCPAEWRTRDAESLYRRSVRLVSAETLDEYSFEAAQLFILRVIYLQYTSFASRCWSTLGVAQRVAYGLGLHKDIPESTNQLEREMRRRVWHTSLIMDR
;
A
#
# COMPACT_ATOMS: atom_id res chain seq x y z
N MET A 1 -20.81 -2.79 -1.17
CA MET A 1 -19.44 -2.82 -0.62
C MET A 1 -19.20 -4.21 -0.07
N ASP A 2 -18.11 -4.86 -0.46
CA ASP A 2 -17.81 -6.26 -0.13
C ASP A 2 -17.17 -6.37 1.28
N ILE A 3 -17.88 -7.00 2.22
CA ILE A 3 -17.44 -7.16 3.62
C ILE A 3 -16.11 -7.91 3.70
N ASP A 4 -15.84 -8.81 2.76
CA ASP A 4 -14.62 -9.63 2.75
C ASP A 4 -13.34 -8.79 2.56
N ALA A 5 -13.46 -7.62 1.92
CA ALA A 5 -12.34 -6.71 1.74
C ALA A 5 -11.95 -5.97 3.02
N LEU A 6 -12.88 -5.87 3.98
CA LEU A 6 -12.67 -5.24 5.29
C LEU A 6 -12.05 -6.20 6.31
N LEU A 7 -12.08 -7.51 6.03
CA LEU A 7 -11.51 -8.52 6.90
C LEU A 7 -9.99 -8.65 6.67
N LEU A 8 -9.22 -8.48 7.74
CA LEU A 8 -7.80 -8.79 7.76
C LEU A 8 -7.59 -10.26 8.18
N PRO A 9 -6.52 -10.93 7.72
CA PRO A 9 -6.13 -12.26 8.22
C PRO A 9 -5.87 -12.22 9.72
N GLU A 10 -5.81 -13.36 10.40
CA GLU A 10 -5.45 -13.41 11.83
C GLU A 10 -4.21 -12.55 12.14
N LYS A 11 -4.25 -11.78 13.23
CA LYS A 11 -3.21 -10.80 13.56
C LYS A 11 -1.80 -11.38 13.53
N LYS A 12 -1.62 -12.62 14.00
CA LYS A 12 -0.32 -13.32 13.97
C LYS A 12 0.20 -13.50 12.54
N LEU A 13 -0.67 -13.91 11.62
CA LEU A 13 -0.32 -14.04 10.21
C LEU A 13 -0.06 -12.67 9.60
N ALA A 14 -0.92 -11.68 9.87
CA ALA A 14 -0.74 -10.32 9.38
C ALA A 14 0.60 -9.71 9.83
N ASP A 15 0.96 -9.84 11.11
CA ASP A 15 2.23 -9.37 11.67
C ASP A 15 3.43 -10.05 10.99
N SER A 16 3.35 -11.35 10.71
CA SER A 16 4.40 -12.10 9.99
C SER A 16 4.60 -11.57 8.56
N LEU A 17 3.51 -11.32 7.84
CA LEU A 17 3.55 -10.79 6.47
C LEU A 17 4.05 -9.34 6.42
N VAL A 18 3.62 -8.49 7.36
CA VAL A 18 4.09 -7.12 7.55
C VAL A 18 5.61 -7.10 7.81
N ASN A 19 6.11 -8.00 8.65
CA ASN A 19 7.55 -8.14 8.90
C ASN A 19 8.31 -8.64 7.67
N THR A 20 7.72 -9.53 6.87
CA THR A 20 8.31 -10.00 5.62
C THR A 20 8.43 -8.85 4.61
N TYR A 21 7.39 -8.03 4.45
CA TYR A 21 7.44 -6.80 3.65
C TYR A 21 8.53 -5.84 4.13
N ARG A 22 8.61 -5.60 5.45
CA ARG A 22 9.65 -4.74 6.05
C ARG A 22 11.05 -5.22 5.72
N ARG A 23 11.29 -6.53 5.75
CA ARG A 23 12.62 -7.12 5.54
C ARG A 23 13.06 -7.07 4.09
N PHE A 24 12.16 -7.35 3.15
CA PHE A 24 12.54 -7.59 1.75
C PHE A 24 12.13 -6.49 0.77
N SER A 25 11.06 -5.74 1.04
CA SER A 25 10.54 -4.75 0.09
C SER A 25 10.80 -3.32 0.51
N LEU A 26 10.61 -2.99 1.79
CA LEU A 26 10.80 -1.63 2.29
C LEU A 26 12.22 -1.07 2.07
N PRO A 27 13.33 -1.83 2.19
CA PRO A 27 14.67 -1.31 1.95
C PRO A 27 14.93 -0.94 0.48
N ILE A 28 14.24 -1.60 -0.44
CA ILE A 28 14.35 -1.38 -1.89
C ILE A 28 13.42 -0.25 -2.32
N PHE A 29 12.20 -0.25 -1.76
CA PHE A 29 11.13 0.68 -2.12
C PHE A 29 10.58 1.37 -0.86
N PRO A 30 11.26 2.41 -0.35
CA PRO A 30 10.97 3.03 0.95
C PRO A 30 9.78 4.01 0.89
N VAL A 31 8.65 3.55 0.35
CA VAL A 31 7.45 4.38 0.13
C VAL A 31 6.64 4.63 1.39
N LEU A 32 6.89 3.89 2.48
CA LEU A 32 6.22 4.08 3.77
C LEU A 32 7.21 4.54 4.84
N HIS A 33 6.82 5.54 5.64
CA HIS A 33 7.53 5.82 6.88
C HIS A 33 7.14 4.75 7.91
N TRP A 34 8.05 3.81 8.17
CA TRP A 34 7.75 2.61 8.94
C TRP A 34 7.12 2.85 10.32
N PRO A 35 7.64 3.76 11.18
CA PRO A 35 7.02 4.04 12.47
C PRO A 35 5.58 4.56 12.35
N SER A 36 5.31 5.46 11.39
CA SER A 36 3.97 6.01 11.16
C SER A 36 3.02 4.94 10.63
N PHE A 37 3.49 4.09 9.72
CA PHE A 37 2.71 2.98 9.18
C PHE A 37 2.32 1.98 10.27
N MET A 38 3.28 1.53 11.09
CA MET A 38 3.01 0.57 12.16
C MET A 38 2.04 1.13 13.20
N LYS A 39 2.15 2.42 13.56
CA LYS A 39 1.17 3.07 14.44
C LYS A 39 -0.24 3.02 13.87
N LYS A 40 -0.42 3.30 12.57
CA LYS A 40 -1.72 3.21 11.89
C LYS A 40 -2.21 1.75 11.85
N TYR A 41 -1.33 0.80 11.52
CA TYR A 41 -1.62 -0.63 11.46
C TYR A 41 -2.07 -1.21 12.80
N ASP A 42 -1.35 -0.92 13.89
CA ASP A 42 -1.70 -1.42 15.22
C ASP A 42 -3.03 -0.85 15.74
N ASN A 43 -3.35 0.39 15.35
CA ASN A 43 -4.63 1.01 15.69
C ASN A 43 -5.82 0.31 15.02
N LEU A 44 -5.67 -0.27 13.82
CA LEU A 44 -6.74 -1.02 13.16
C LEU A 44 -7.23 -2.18 14.04
N TRP A 45 -6.31 -2.88 14.69
CA TRP A 45 -6.63 -4.01 15.57
C TRP A 45 -7.37 -3.58 16.84
N ARG A 46 -7.14 -2.35 17.32
CA ARG A 46 -7.86 -1.77 18.47
C ARG A 46 -9.28 -1.32 18.11
N SER A 47 -9.51 -0.92 16.85
CA SER A 47 -10.83 -0.49 16.38
C SER A 47 -11.73 -1.64 15.91
N THR A 48 -11.18 -2.84 15.71
CA THR A 48 -11.92 -4.00 15.17
C THR A 48 -12.93 -4.58 16.17
N GLU A 49 -12.83 -4.26 17.46
CA GLU A 49 -13.77 -4.69 18.51
C GLU A 49 -15.17 -4.04 18.37
N SER A 50 -15.35 -3.03 17.50
CA SER A 50 -16.64 -2.38 17.21
C SER A 50 -16.87 -2.28 15.69
N PHE A 51 -17.02 -3.42 15.02
CA PHE A 51 -17.27 -3.48 13.57
C PHE A 51 -18.65 -2.88 13.25
N SER A 52 -18.67 -1.62 12.82
CA SER A 52 -19.86 -0.94 12.31
C SER A 52 -19.50 -0.28 10.98
N LEU A 53 -20.07 -0.82 9.90
CA LEU A 53 -19.85 -0.40 8.51
C LEU A 53 -20.12 1.11 8.29
N SER A 54 -20.97 1.73 9.10
CA SER A 54 -21.29 3.16 9.03
C SER A 54 -20.21 4.09 9.61
N LYS A 55 -19.11 3.55 10.16
CA LYS A 55 -18.03 4.34 10.78
C LYS A 55 -16.79 4.52 9.91
N TYR A 56 -16.63 3.77 8.82
CA TYR A 56 -15.42 3.83 8.00
C TYR A 56 -15.44 5.03 7.06
N THR A 57 -14.44 5.90 7.18
CA THR A 57 -14.20 7.03 6.28
C THR A 57 -13.42 6.58 5.03
N GLY A 58 -13.36 7.43 4.00
CA GLY A 58 -12.50 7.17 2.82
C GLY A 58 -11.02 6.97 3.19
N ASN A 59 -10.54 7.65 4.24
CA ASN A 59 -9.19 7.49 4.76
C ASN A 59 -8.95 6.12 5.41
N ASP A 60 -9.97 5.57 6.09
CA ASP A 60 -9.86 4.23 6.68
C ASP A 60 -9.81 3.16 5.60
N MET A 61 -10.61 3.31 4.54
CA MET A 61 -10.58 2.43 3.38
C MET A 61 -9.25 2.47 2.66
N LEU A 62 -8.67 3.67 2.51
CA LEU A 62 -7.35 3.85 1.93
C LEU A 62 -6.26 3.18 2.77
N LEU A 63 -6.31 3.33 4.09
CA LEU A 63 -5.39 2.65 5.01
C LEU A 63 -5.55 1.13 4.94
N LEU A 64 -6.77 0.60 4.97
CA LEU A 64 -7.02 -0.83 4.81
C LEU A 64 -6.52 -1.36 3.46
N SER A 65 -6.64 -0.55 2.41
CA SER A 65 -6.13 -0.88 1.08
C SER A 65 -4.60 -0.97 1.07
N ILE A 66 -3.91 -0.03 1.72
CA ILE A 66 -2.46 -0.03 1.91
C ILE A 66 -2.03 -1.27 2.71
N VAL A 67 -2.72 -1.59 3.81
CA VAL A 67 -2.41 -2.77 4.62
C VAL A 67 -2.58 -4.05 3.79
N ASN A 68 -3.69 -4.21 3.07
CA ASN A 68 -3.91 -5.39 2.23
C ASN A 68 -2.81 -5.58 1.17
N VAL A 69 -2.34 -4.52 0.50
CA VAL A 69 -1.25 -4.66 -0.47
C VAL A 69 0.11 -4.93 0.19
N VAL A 70 0.38 -4.35 1.37
CA VAL A 70 1.58 -4.68 2.17
C VAL A 70 1.60 -6.16 2.54
N LEU A 71 0.45 -6.69 2.98
CA LEU A 71 0.29 -8.12 3.27
C LEU A 71 0.49 -8.98 2.01
N ALA A 72 -0.06 -8.56 0.87
CA ALA A 72 0.10 -9.26 -0.40
C ALA A 72 1.57 -9.35 -0.82
N ILE A 73 2.33 -8.24 -0.72
CA ILE A 73 3.77 -8.22 -1.03
C ILE A 73 4.54 -9.11 -0.04
N GLY A 74 4.25 -9.03 1.26
CA GLY A 74 4.85 -9.91 2.26
C GLY A 74 4.57 -11.39 1.97
N CYS A 75 3.37 -11.72 1.49
CA CYS A 75 2.96 -13.08 1.18
C CYS A 75 3.79 -13.69 0.04
N GLN A 76 4.17 -12.90 -0.97
CA GLN A 76 5.02 -13.35 -2.09
C GLN A 76 6.36 -13.94 -1.63
N ARG A 77 6.88 -13.47 -0.49
CA ARG A 77 8.19 -13.88 0.06
C ARG A 77 8.10 -14.62 1.40
N SER A 78 6.90 -15.06 1.81
CA SER A 78 6.72 -15.79 3.05
C SER A 78 7.32 -17.20 2.96
N GLU A 79 8.30 -17.51 3.80
CA GLU A 79 8.90 -18.86 3.86
C GLU A 79 7.99 -19.91 4.50
N HIS A 80 6.93 -19.48 5.19
CA HIS A 80 6.05 -20.35 5.96
C HIS A 80 4.92 -21.01 5.15
N CYS A 81 4.77 -20.67 3.86
CA CYS A 81 3.71 -21.20 3.01
C CYS A 81 4.27 -21.84 1.73
N PRO A 82 3.69 -22.96 1.26
CA PRO A 82 3.97 -23.51 -0.07
C PRO A 82 3.78 -22.47 -1.18
N ALA A 83 4.59 -22.56 -2.25
CA ALA A 83 4.63 -21.54 -3.31
C ALA A 83 3.26 -21.26 -3.96
N GLU A 84 2.48 -22.31 -4.21
CA GLU A 84 1.15 -22.21 -4.81
C GLU A 84 0.17 -21.41 -3.94
N TRP A 85 0.27 -21.59 -2.61
CA TRP A 85 -0.61 -20.90 -1.66
C TRP A 85 -0.20 -19.44 -1.53
N ARG A 86 1.10 -19.13 -1.64
CA ARG A 86 1.59 -17.75 -1.65
C ARG A 86 0.98 -16.95 -2.79
N THR A 87 0.98 -17.47 -4.01
CA THR A 87 0.42 -16.77 -5.17
C THR A 87 -1.07 -16.51 -5.00
N ARG A 88 -1.84 -17.53 -4.60
CA ARG A 88 -3.30 -17.42 -4.41
C ARG A 88 -3.65 -16.45 -3.29
N ASP A 89 -3.01 -16.57 -2.14
CA ASP A 89 -3.33 -15.77 -0.96
C ASP A 89 -2.88 -14.31 -1.14
N ALA A 90 -1.72 -14.10 -1.78
CA ALA A 90 -1.25 -12.77 -2.15
C ALA A 90 -2.19 -12.11 -3.17
N GLU A 91 -2.69 -12.86 -4.15
CA GLU A 91 -3.68 -12.35 -5.10
C GLU A 91 -5.00 -11.99 -4.41
N SER A 92 -5.47 -12.82 -3.47
CA SER A 92 -6.68 -12.53 -2.68
C SER A 92 -6.54 -11.20 -1.93
N LEU A 93 -5.43 -11.00 -1.20
CA LEU A 93 -5.11 -9.77 -0.48
C LEU A 93 -5.01 -8.56 -1.42
N TYR A 94 -4.34 -8.71 -2.56
CA TYR A 94 -4.26 -7.66 -3.57
C TYR A 94 -5.63 -7.27 -4.12
N ARG A 95 -6.48 -8.26 -4.43
CA ARG A 95 -7.85 -8.00 -4.91
C ARG A 95 -8.69 -7.27 -3.85
N ARG A 96 -8.52 -7.59 -2.55
CA ARG A 96 -9.16 -6.83 -1.46
C ARG A 96 -8.69 -5.37 -1.45
N SER A 97 -7.38 -5.14 -1.57
CA SER A 97 -6.81 -3.79 -1.70
C SER A 97 -7.48 -3.01 -2.84
N VAL A 98 -7.62 -3.61 -4.03
CA VAL A 98 -8.25 -2.98 -5.19
C VAL A 98 -9.72 -2.62 -4.92
N ARG A 99 -10.49 -3.52 -4.30
CA ARG A 99 -11.94 -3.30 -4.03
C ARG A 99 -12.22 -2.20 -2.99
N LEU A 100 -11.27 -1.87 -2.14
CA LEU A 100 -11.43 -0.85 -1.09
C LEU A 100 -11.32 0.59 -1.60
N VAL A 101 -10.78 0.80 -2.80
CA VAL A 101 -10.55 2.15 -3.34
C VAL A 101 -11.35 2.31 -4.62
N SER A 102 -12.41 3.12 -4.55
CA SER A 102 -13.24 3.47 -5.70
C SER A 102 -12.62 4.59 -6.52
N ALA A 103 -13.19 4.88 -7.70
CA ALA A 103 -12.75 6.01 -8.51
C ALA A 103 -12.95 7.34 -7.77
N GLU A 104 -14.06 7.47 -7.03
CA GLU A 104 -14.38 8.67 -6.25
C GLU A 104 -13.38 8.89 -5.10
N THR A 105 -12.82 7.81 -4.54
CA THR A 105 -11.75 7.90 -3.52
C THR A 105 -10.45 8.49 -4.10
N LEU A 106 -10.34 8.56 -5.44
CA LEU A 106 -9.17 9.02 -6.17
C LEU A 106 -9.38 10.39 -6.82
N ASP A 107 -10.59 10.97 -6.73
CA ASP A 107 -10.90 12.29 -7.28
C ASP A 107 -10.10 13.39 -6.56
N GLU A 108 -9.76 13.17 -5.29
CA GLU A 108 -8.81 13.99 -4.54
C GLU A 108 -7.49 13.24 -4.39
N TYR A 109 -6.47 13.68 -5.13
CA TYR A 109 -5.12 13.14 -4.97
C TYR A 109 -4.62 13.38 -3.54
N SER A 110 -4.39 12.29 -2.82
CA SER A 110 -3.76 12.27 -1.50
C SER A 110 -2.38 11.62 -1.55
N PHE A 111 -1.52 11.98 -0.60
CA PHE A 111 -0.18 11.38 -0.51
C PHE A 111 -0.25 9.87 -0.29
N GLU A 112 -1.17 9.42 0.56
CA GLU A 112 -1.47 8.01 0.79
C GLU A 112 -1.94 7.28 -0.48
N ALA A 113 -2.70 7.95 -1.37
CA ALA A 113 -3.09 7.37 -2.66
C ALA A 113 -1.86 7.14 -3.56
N ALA A 114 -0.92 8.09 -3.60
CA ALA A 114 0.35 7.90 -4.31
C ALA A 114 1.14 6.71 -3.75
N GLN A 115 1.24 6.59 -2.41
CA GLN A 115 1.89 5.45 -1.76
C GLN A 115 1.20 4.12 -2.12
N LEU A 116 -0.12 4.07 -2.09
CA LEU A 116 -0.90 2.90 -2.44
C LEU A 116 -0.61 2.44 -3.88
N PHE A 117 -0.64 3.35 -4.85
CA PHE A 117 -0.40 2.96 -6.24
C PHE A 117 1.01 2.43 -6.45
N ILE A 118 2.02 3.03 -5.82
CA ILE A 118 3.39 2.48 -5.89
C ILE A 118 3.46 1.10 -5.24
N LEU A 119 2.81 0.89 -4.09
CA LEU A 119 2.75 -0.44 -3.47
C LEU A 119 2.06 -1.47 -4.38
N ARG A 120 1.01 -1.07 -5.10
CA ARG A 120 0.36 -1.96 -6.09
C ARG A 120 1.31 -2.29 -7.25
N VAL A 121 2.11 -1.34 -7.73
CA VAL A 121 3.16 -1.61 -8.73
C VAL A 121 4.16 -2.63 -8.19
N ILE A 122 4.67 -2.45 -6.96
CA ILE A 122 5.59 -3.41 -6.31
C ILE A 122 5.00 -4.82 -6.28
N TYR A 123 3.73 -4.94 -5.90
CA TYR A 123 3.06 -6.25 -5.92
C TYR A 123 2.98 -6.84 -7.34
N LEU A 124 2.59 -6.02 -8.33
CA LEU A 124 2.37 -6.48 -9.70
C LEU A 124 3.66 -6.95 -10.38
N GLN A 125 4.83 -6.48 -9.95
CA GLN A 125 6.14 -6.98 -10.40
C GLN A 125 6.36 -8.47 -10.09
N TYR A 126 5.67 -9.03 -9.09
CA TYR A 126 5.72 -10.47 -8.78
C TYR A 126 4.70 -11.30 -9.59
N THR A 127 3.98 -10.69 -10.53
CA THR A 127 2.90 -11.35 -11.28
C THR A 127 3.16 -11.32 -12.78
N SER A 128 2.41 -12.11 -13.55
CA SER A 128 2.43 -12.07 -15.01
C SER A 128 1.64 -10.89 -15.62
N PHE A 129 1.05 -10.02 -14.81
CA PHE A 129 0.18 -8.92 -15.26
C PHE A 129 0.95 -7.66 -15.66
N ALA A 130 1.90 -7.79 -16.60
CA ALA A 130 2.79 -6.71 -17.04
C ALA A 130 2.02 -5.45 -17.50
N SER A 131 0.97 -5.60 -18.32
CA SER A 131 0.16 -4.45 -18.78
C SER A 131 -0.51 -3.72 -17.61
N ARG A 132 -1.02 -4.46 -16.61
CA ARG A 132 -1.62 -3.86 -15.41
C ARG A 132 -0.56 -3.15 -14.57
N CYS A 133 0.64 -3.72 -14.45
CA CYS A 133 1.77 -3.10 -13.77
C CYS A 133 2.09 -1.74 -14.41
N TRP A 134 2.27 -1.72 -15.74
CA TRP A 134 2.58 -0.51 -16.49
C TRP A 134 1.47 0.55 -16.39
N SER A 135 0.20 0.17 -16.56
CA SER A 135 -0.92 1.11 -16.39
C SER A 135 -1.00 1.68 -14.98
N THR A 136 -0.77 0.85 -13.96
CA THR A 136 -0.79 1.27 -12.54
C THR A 136 0.37 2.22 -12.24
N LEU A 137 1.56 1.99 -12.82
CA LEU A 137 2.69 2.90 -12.69
C LEU A 137 2.40 4.27 -13.30
N GLY A 138 1.79 4.31 -14.48
CA GLY A 138 1.37 5.58 -15.10
C GLY A 138 0.36 6.35 -14.24
N VAL A 139 -0.56 5.65 -13.55
CA VAL A 139 -1.45 6.29 -12.56
C VAL A 139 -0.64 6.83 -11.37
N ALA A 140 0.26 6.04 -10.80
CA ALA A 140 1.10 6.45 -9.68
C ALA A 140 1.90 7.74 -9.99
N GLN A 141 2.51 7.79 -11.17
CA GLN A 141 3.27 8.95 -11.63
C GLN A 141 2.39 10.18 -11.82
N ARG A 142 1.18 10.05 -12.41
CA ARG A 142 0.24 11.16 -12.56
C ARG A 142 -0.24 11.70 -11.21
N VAL A 143 -0.56 10.83 -10.25
CA VAL A 143 -0.93 11.24 -8.88
C VAL A 143 0.24 11.96 -8.21
N ALA A 144 1.45 11.41 -8.27
CA ALA A 144 2.66 12.03 -7.73
C ALA A 144 2.96 13.40 -8.37
N TYR A 145 2.75 13.51 -9.68
CA TYR A 145 2.93 14.76 -10.41
C TYR A 145 1.87 15.81 -10.00
N GLY A 146 0.59 15.42 -9.93
CA GLY A 146 -0.51 16.27 -9.50
C GLY A 146 -0.33 16.80 -8.07
N LEU A 147 0.28 16.02 -7.18
CA LEU A 147 0.66 16.42 -5.81
C LEU A 147 1.92 17.30 -5.74
N GLY A 148 2.58 17.55 -6.88
CA GLY A 148 3.84 18.29 -6.93
C GLY A 148 5.01 17.58 -6.24
N LEU A 149 5.02 16.24 -6.20
CA LEU A 149 6.13 15.49 -5.57
C LEU A 149 7.45 15.62 -6.33
N HIS A 150 7.40 16.01 -7.60
CA HIS A 150 8.55 16.28 -8.46
C HIS A 150 9.21 17.63 -8.19
N LYS A 151 8.58 18.50 -7.38
CA LYS A 151 9.09 19.82 -7.06
C LYS A 151 9.84 19.77 -5.74
N ASP A 152 10.93 20.54 -5.66
CA ASP A 152 11.52 20.87 -4.37
C ASP A 152 10.52 21.67 -3.52
N ILE A 153 10.55 21.41 -2.22
CA ILE A 153 9.70 22.10 -1.25
C ILE A 153 10.55 22.85 -0.24
N PRO A 154 10.03 23.94 0.36
CA PRO A 154 10.81 24.80 1.24
C PRO A 154 11.46 24.05 2.40
N GLU A 155 12.65 24.48 2.80
CA GLU A 155 13.37 23.91 3.95
C GLU A 155 12.61 24.07 5.27
N SER A 156 11.69 25.03 5.34
CA SER A 156 10.77 25.22 6.47
C SER A 156 9.73 24.11 6.62
N THR A 157 9.49 23.29 5.58
CA THR A 157 8.59 22.14 5.66
C THR A 157 9.18 21.07 6.56
N ASN A 158 8.37 20.33 7.32
CA ASN A 158 8.85 19.24 8.18
C ASN A 158 9.76 18.24 7.43
N GLN A 159 10.91 17.89 8.00
CA GLN A 159 11.90 16.99 7.38
C GLN A 159 11.29 15.66 6.94
N LEU A 160 10.47 15.03 7.79
CA LEU A 160 9.85 13.75 7.46
C LEU A 160 8.99 13.85 6.19
N GLU A 161 8.22 14.93 6.05
CA GLU A 161 7.38 15.15 4.87
C GLU A 161 8.24 15.31 3.62
N ARG A 162 9.30 16.11 3.67
CA ARG A 162 10.25 16.28 2.55
C ARG A 162 10.84 14.96 2.09
N GLU A 163 11.35 14.18 3.03
CA GLU A 163 11.98 12.90 2.72
C GLU A 163 10.97 11.88 2.17
N MET A 164 9.75 11.84 2.71
CA MET A 164 8.71 10.96 2.18
C MET A 164 8.27 11.35 0.77
N ARG A 165 8.12 12.65 0.48
CA ARG A 165 7.80 13.13 -0.88
C ARG A 165 8.88 12.73 -1.88
N ARG A 166 10.16 12.93 -1.54
CA ARG A 166 11.32 12.50 -2.34
C ARG A 166 11.31 10.99 -2.57
N ARG A 167 11.14 10.19 -1.52
CA ARG A 167 11.12 8.72 -1.62
C ARG A 167 10.02 8.21 -2.56
N VAL A 168 8.80 8.71 -2.42
CA VAL A 168 7.67 8.32 -3.27
C VAL A 168 7.93 8.70 -4.73
N TRP A 169 8.37 9.93 -4.99
CA TRP A 169 8.70 10.39 -6.34
C TRP A 169 9.82 9.55 -6.97
N HIS A 170 10.98 9.44 -6.32
CA HIS A 170 12.11 8.71 -6.88
C HIS A 170 11.84 7.21 -7.04
N THR A 171 11.06 6.59 -6.13
CA THR A 171 10.65 5.20 -6.30
C THR A 171 9.84 5.00 -7.58
N SER A 172 8.90 5.92 -7.87
CA SER A 172 8.11 5.85 -9.10
C SER A 172 8.94 6.03 -10.38
N LEU A 173 10.05 6.78 -10.33
CA LEU A 173 10.98 6.93 -11.46
C LEU A 173 11.87 5.70 -11.65
N ILE A 174 12.31 5.08 -10.56
CA ILE A 174 13.14 3.86 -10.61
C ILE A 174 12.34 2.70 -11.22
N MET A 175 11.04 2.61 -10.94
CA MET A 175 10.17 1.54 -11.47
C MET A 175 9.82 1.67 -12.95
N ASP A 176 10.06 2.83 -13.56
CA ASP A 176 9.80 3.09 -14.98
C ASP A 176 10.94 2.62 -15.89
N ARG A 177 12.11 2.36 -15.30
CA ARG A 177 13.32 1.91 -16.00
C ARG A 177 13.41 0.40 -16.04
#